data_AF-A0A973H2D6-F1
#
_entry.id   AF-A0A973H2D6-F1
#
_cell.length_a   1.000
_cell.length_b   1.000
_cell.length_c   1.000
_cell.angle_alpha   90.00
_cell.angle_beta   90.00
_cell.angle_gamma   90.00
#
_symmetry.space_group_name_H-M   'P 1'
#
loop_
_entity.id
_entity.type
_entity.pdbx_description
1 polymer ?
#
loop_
_entity_poly.entity_id
_entity_poly.type
_entity_poly.pdbx_seq_one_letter_code
_entity_poly.pdbx_strand_id
1 'polypeptide(L)'
;SHPHVATTYLYWDGTYNCARSVKAGSYYGISSRMNLDLWSKAGGHDNDNGNFSYEAGPVKVNGRNTCIAFELDMWKPNGGSNFLQDHVPPSGYFHCG
;
A
#
# COMPACT_ATOMS: atom_id res chain seq x y z
N SER A 1 -0.15 -18.85 -10.53
CA SER A 1 0.04 -17.98 -9.34
C SER A 1 0.06 -16.54 -9.82
N HIS A 2 -0.62 -15.64 -9.13
CA HIS A 2 -0.47 -14.20 -9.41
C HIS A 2 0.96 -13.79 -9.02
N PRO A 3 1.69 -13.03 -9.86
CA PRO A 3 3.03 -12.60 -9.53
C PRO A 3 3.04 -11.71 -8.28
N HIS A 4 3.91 -12.03 -7.31
CA HIS A 4 4.12 -11.19 -6.12
C HIS A 4 4.87 -9.92 -6.52
N VAL A 5 4.20 -8.77 -6.45
CA VAL A 5 4.72 -7.48 -6.96
C VAL A 5 5.35 -6.61 -5.91
N ALA A 6 4.84 -6.70 -4.69
CA ALA A 6 5.27 -5.92 -3.55
C ALA A 6 4.80 -6.62 -2.27
N THR A 7 5.50 -6.36 -1.18
CA THR A 7 5.07 -6.70 0.17
C THR A 7 4.71 -5.41 0.89
N THR A 8 3.45 -5.28 1.32
CA THR A 8 3.03 -4.17 2.17
C THR A 8 3.22 -4.48 3.64
N TYR A 9 3.93 -3.60 4.33
CA TYR A 9 4.18 -3.64 5.76
C TYR A 9 3.26 -2.66 6.47
N LEU A 10 2.55 -3.16 7.47
CA LEU A 10 1.66 -2.39 8.33
C LEU A 10 2.27 -2.27 9.72
N TYR A 11 2.20 -1.09 10.33
CA TYR A 11 2.66 -0.90 11.70
C TYR A 11 1.86 0.18 12.44
N TRP A 12 1.84 0.06 13.76
CA TRP A 12 1.23 1.02 14.70
C TRP A 12 2.34 1.67 15.51
N ASP A 13 2.38 3.00 15.53
CA ASP A 13 3.43 3.76 16.26
C ASP A 13 2.99 4.29 17.64
N GLY A 14 1.77 3.96 18.08
CA GLY A 14 1.15 4.51 19.30
C GLY A 14 0.19 5.69 19.05
N THR A 15 0.16 6.25 17.83
CA THR A 15 -0.81 7.29 17.41
C THR A 15 -1.34 7.10 15.99
N TYR A 16 -0.53 6.59 15.06
CA TYR A 16 -0.89 6.37 13.66
C TYR A 16 -0.72 4.91 13.24
N ASN A 17 -1.71 4.43 12.49
CA ASN A 17 -1.56 3.23 11.68
C ASN A 17 -0.88 3.65 10.37
N CYS A 18 0.16 2.93 9.99
CA CYS A 18 1.02 3.27 8.86
C CYS A 18 1.13 2.09 7.90
N ALA A 19 1.31 2.38 6.62
CA ALA A 19 1.55 1.39 5.58
C ALA A 19 2.73 1.80 4.69
N ARG A 20 3.54 0.82 4.27
CA ARG A 20 4.60 0.99 3.29
C ARG A 20 4.69 -0.25 2.41
N SER A 21 4.70 -0.07 1.09
CA SER A 21 4.79 -1.17 0.14
C SER A 21 6.15 -1.19 -0.51
N VAL A 22 6.87 -2.30 -0.38
CA VAL A 22 8.20 -2.51 -0.98
C VAL A 22 8.05 -3.48 -2.13
N LYS A 23 8.52 -3.10 -3.33
CA LYS A 23 8.48 -3.97 -4.51
C LYS A 23 9.19 -5.31 -4.26
N ALA A 24 8.72 -6.35 -4.93
CA ALA A 24 9.24 -7.71 -4.81
C ALA A 24 9.67 -8.26 -6.18
N GLY A 25 10.58 -9.23 -6.15
CA GLY A 25 11.00 -9.98 -7.33
C GLY A 25 11.55 -9.09 -8.45
N SER A 26 11.10 -9.36 -9.68
CA SER A 26 11.57 -8.67 -10.90
C SER A 26 11.15 -7.20 -11.01
N TYR A 27 10.32 -6.69 -10.09
CA TYR A 27 9.87 -5.30 -10.10
C TYR A 27 10.75 -4.40 -9.23
N TYR A 28 11.56 -4.96 -8.33
CA TYR A 28 12.48 -4.18 -7.50
C TYR A 28 13.57 -3.53 -8.35
N GLY A 29 13.74 -2.21 -8.22
CA GLY A 29 14.67 -1.40 -9.03
C GLY A 29 14.11 -0.90 -10.36
N ILE A 30 12.93 -1.37 -10.78
CA ILE A 30 12.29 -0.93 -12.03
C ILE A 30 11.31 0.20 -11.72
N SER A 31 11.51 1.37 -12.31
CA SER A 31 10.57 2.48 -12.14
C SER A 31 9.22 2.14 -12.78
N SER A 32 8.15 2.22 -11.99
CA SER A 32 6.77 2.07 -12.47
C SER A 32 5.86 2.92 -11.61
N ARG A 33 4.70 3.31 -12.16
CA ARG A 33 3.69 4.02 -11.39
C ARG A 33 3.11 3.09 -10.32
N MET A 34 3.01 3.60 -9.10
CA MET A 34 2.34 2.97 -7.96
C MET A 34 1.41 3.99 -7.29
N ASN A 35 0.39 3.49 -6.62
CA ASN A 35 -0.47 4.27 -5.74
C ASN A 35 -0.77 3.41 -4.51
N LEU A 36 -0.21 3.77 -3.36
CA LEU A 36 -0.50 3.12 -2.08
C LEU A 36 -1.54 3.96 -1.34
N ASP A 37 -2.75 3.45 -1.22
CA ASP A 37 -3.82 4.04 -0.44
C ASP A 37 -3.95 3.37 0.93
N LEU A 38 -4.31 4.18 1.93
CA LEU A 38 -4.57 3.75 3.30
C LEU A 38 -5.86 4.40 3.82
N TRP A 39 -6.81 3.59 4.28
CA TRP A 39 -8.08 4.05 4.85
C TRP A 39 -8.26 3.57 6.28
N SER A 40 -8.81 4.42 7.14
CA SER A 40 -9.26 4.01 8.47
C SER A 40 -10.77 3.74 8.49
N LYS A 41 -11.20 2.77 9.29
CA LYS A 41 -12.62 2.47 9.52
C LYS A 41 -13.38 3.65 10.17
N ALA A 42 -12.67 4.51 10.90
CA ALA A 42 -13.25 5.66 11.62
C ALA A 42 -13.38 6.92 10.74
N GLY A 43 -12.94 6.84 9.48
CA GLY A 43 -12.78 8.00 8.62
C GLY A 43 -11.34 8.52 8.68
N GLY A 44 -10.76 8.74 7.50
CA GLY A 44 -9.36 9.12 7.33
C GLY A 44 -8.75 8.36 6.16
N HIS A 45 -7.98 9.07 5.36
CA HIS A 45 -7.34 8.57 4.16
C HIS A 45 -6.00 9.27 3.98
N ASP A 46 -4.99 8.51 3.55
CA ASP A 46 -3.70 9.02 3.10
C ASP A 46 -3.22 8.14 1.95
N ASN A 47 -2.43 8.72 1.04
CA ASN A 47 -1.91 7.97 -0.09
C ASN A 47 -0.56 8.49 -0.61
N ASP A 48 0.19 7.60 -1.24
CA ASP A 48 1.43 7.93 -1.93
C ASP A 48 1.38 7.44 -3.38
N ASN A 49 1.35 8.40 -4.31
CA ASN A 49 1.12 8.16 -5.73
C ASN A 49 2.23 8.81 -6.56
N GLY A 50 2.84 8.02 -7.45
CA GLY A 50 3.96 8.47 -8.25
C GLY A 50 4.68 7.33 -8.94
N ASN A 51 5.86 7.63 -9.49
CA ASN A 51 6.74 6.63 -10.07
C ASN A 51 7.83 6.27 -9.07
N PHE A 52 7.89 4.99 -8.70
CA PHE A 52 8.86 4.51 -7.72
C PHE A 52 9.63 3.33 -8.29
N SER A 53 10.90 3.22 -7.90
CA SER A 53 11.74 2.06 -8.24
C SER A 53 11.74 1.00 -7.15
N TYR A 54 11.43 1.37 -5.90
CA TYR A 54 11.65 0.48 -4.75
C TYR A 54 10.45 0.39 -3.82
N GLU A 55 9.92 1.51 -3.36
CA GLU A 55 8.84 1.52 -2.38
C GLU A 55 7.92 2.73 -2.55
N ALA A 56 6.68 2.59 -2.07
CA ALA A 56 5.73 3.67 -1.88
C ALA A 56 5.34 3.74 -0.38
N GLY A 57 5.14 4.95 0.13
CA GLY A 57 4.95 5.26 1.53
C GLY A 57 6.24 5.66 2.27
N PRO A 58 6.19 5.80 3.61
CA PRO A 58 5.06 5.45 4.46
C PRO A 58 3.90 6.43 4.35
N VAL A 59 2.69 5.91 4.23
CA VAL A 59 1.43 6.64 4.39
C VAL A 59 0.84 6.35 5.78
N LYS A 60 0.07 7.27 6.34
CA LYS A 60 -0.45 7.12 7.71
C LYS A 60 -1.82 7.74 7.92
N VAL A 61 -2.61 7.11 8.78
CA VAL A 61 -3.88 7.63 9.27
C VAL A 61 -3.96 7.48 10.79
N ASN A 62 -4.72 8.35 11.46
CA ASN A 62 -4.94 8.20 12.90
C ASN A 62 -5.52 6.81 13.17
N GLY A 63 -4.83 6.04 14.02
CA GLY A 63 -5.14 4.63 14.24
C GLY A 63 -5.71 4.31 15.60
N ARG A 64 -5.88 5.30 16.50
CA ARG A 64 -6.37 5.05 17.86
C ARG A 64 -7.78 4.46 17.82
N ASN A 65 -7.95 3.26 18.38
CA ASN A 65 -9.24 2.55 18.46
C ASN A 65 -9.89 2.34 17.08
N THR A 66 -9.07 2.21 16.03
CA THR A 66 -9.57 1.97 14.68
C THR A 66 -8.62 1.07 13.90
N CYS A 67 -9.19 0.42 12.89
CA CYS A 67 -8.45 -0.49 12.02
C CYS A 67 -8.32 0.13 10.63
N ILE A 68 -7.30 -0.30 9.90
CA ILE A 68 -6.97 0.20 8.56
C ILE A 68 -7.11 -0.86 7.47
N ALA A 69 -7.48 -0.41 6.29
CA ALA A 69 -7.41 -1.15 5.03
C ALA A 69 -6.41 -0.44 4.11
N PHE A 70 -5.72 -1.20 3.26
CA PHE A 70 -4.79 -0.64 2.29
C PHE A 70 -5.01 -1.28 0.93
N GLU A 71 -4.59 -0.56 -0.10
CA GLU A 71 -4.50 -1.05 -1.47
C GLU A 71 -3.29 -0.42 -2.13
N LEU A 72 -2.44 -1.25 -2.71
CA LEU A 72 -1.35 -0.84 -3.57
C LEU A 72 -1.70 -1.20 -5.00
N ASP A 73 -1.95 -0.20 -5.82
CA ASP A 73 -2.04 -0.35 -7.26
C ASP A 73 -0.67 -0.22 -7.93
N MET A 74 -0.41 -1.05 -8.94
CA MET A 74 0.75 -0.91 -9.80
C MET A 74 0.36 -0.91 -11.28
N TRP A 75 0.94 0.01 -12.05
CA TRP A 75 0.75 0.12 -13.50
C TRP A 75 1.97 -0.37 -14.24
N LYS A 76 1.77 -0.89 -15.45
CA LYS A 76 2.88 -1.34 -16.29
C LYS A 76 3.87 -0.18 -16.50
N PRO A 77 5.19 -0.45 -16.54
CA PRO A 77 6.17 0.54 -16.94
C PRO A 77 5.76 1.23 -18.26
N ASN A 78 6.07 2.52 -18.40
CA ASN A 78 5.73 3.36 -19.56
C ASN A 78 4.25 3.74 -19.71
N GLY A 79 3.53 3.91 -18.59
CA GLY A 79 2.18 4.51 -18.60
C GLY A 79 1.08 3.59 -19.09
N GLY A 80 1.27 2.27 -18.99
CA GLY A 80 0.25 1.29 -19.35
C GLY A 80 -0.91 1.23 -18.35
N SER A 81 -1.79 0.23 -18.49
CA SER A 81 -2.90 0.00 -17.57
C SER A 81 -2.43 -0.42 -16.17
N ASN A 82 -3.31 -0.25 -15.17
CA ASN A 82 -3.18 -1.00 -13.92
C ASN A 82 -3.13 -2.48 -14.28
N PHE A 83 -2.21 -3.21 -13.68
CA PHE A 83 -2.01 -4.61 -14.03
C PHE A 83 -1.95 -5.53 -12.82
N LEU A 84 -1.59 -5.03 -11.63
CA LEU A 84 -1.44 -5.82 -10.41
C LEU A 84 -1.72 -4.96 -9.18
N GLN A 85 -2.23 -5.62 -8.14
CA GLN A 85 -2.55 -5.02 -6.86
C GLN A 85 -1.97 -5.86 -5.70
N ASP A 86 -1.50 -5.21 -4.64
CA ASP A 86 -1.31 -5.81 -3.32
C ASP A 86 -2.33 -5.17 -2.37
N HIS A 87 -3.25 -5.94 -1.82
CA HIS A 87 -4.37 -5.40 -1.05
C HIS A 87 -4.73 -6.32 0.11
N VAL A 88 -5.39 -5.76 1.12
CA VAL A 88 -5.95 -6.56 2.22
C VAL A 88 -6.90 -7.66 1.69
N PRO A 89 -6.95 -8.85 2.30
CA PRO A 89 -7.93 -9.88 1.94
C PRO A 89 -9.37 -9.35 1.95
N PRO A 90 -10.31 -9.97 1.21
CA PRO A 90 -11.70 -9.50 1.13
C PRO A 90 -12.43 -9.38 2.47
N SER A 91 -11.98 -10.07 3.52
CA SER A 91 -12.52 -9.98 4.88
C SER A 91 -12.20 -8.66 5.61
N GLY A 92 -11.39 -7.77 5.02
CA GLY A 92 -11.25 -6.37 5.44
C GLY A 92 -10.42 -6.10 6.71
N TYR A 93 -10.01 -4.84 6.85
CA TYR A 93 -9.30 -4.19 7.98
C TYR A 93 -8.51 -5.11 8.95
N PHE A 94 -7.23 -5.39 8.67
CA PHE A 94 -6.41 -6.39 9.40
C PHE A 94 -5.36 -5.84 10.36
N HIS A 95 -5.21 -4.52 10.43
CA HIS A 95 -4.24 -3.88 11.32
C HIS A 95 -4.94 -2.77 12.11
N CYS A 96 -4.78 -2.78 13.43
CA CYS A 96 -5.46 -1.88 14.35
C CYS A 96 -4.47 -1.29 15.35
N GLY A 97 -4.75 -0.07 15.80
CA GLY A 97 -3.97 0.68 16.78
C GLY A 97 -4.75 1.01 18.05
#